data_AF-Q4T7E7-F1
#
_entry.id   AF-Q4T7E7-F1
#
_cell.length_a   1.000
_cell.length_b   1.000
_cell.length_c   1.000
_cell.angle_alpha   90.00
_cell.angle_beta   90.00
_cell.angle_gamma   90.00
#
_symmetry.space_group_name_H-M   'P 1'
#
loop_
_entity.id
_entity.type
_entity.pdbx_description
1 polymer ?
#
loop_
_entity_poly.entity_id
_entity_poly.type
_entity_poly.pdbx_seq_one_letter_code
_entity_poly.pdbx_strand_id
1 'polypeptide(L)'
;PSFQGCDPLTLTQRSKLQHRRARINQQINKEMRMRAGAENLFRATTNSRVKQTVALELSFVNSNLQLLKEELEELNSNMEVYQTDSETINVPMIPLGLKETKEVDFTLPIQVNQLIRTRPPPADLSVHQEPRPCTGPLGDLVWCVCVPLQDVLCEHYGEDSSGYNQEIQELMELRQAMRTPSRNQAGLELLMEYYNQLYYLDQRFFPLHGSLGVHFHWYDSLTGVPSCQRTLAFEKGSVLFNIGALHTQMGARQDRSGAEGIDKAVDAFQRAAGAFHYLRENFSNAPSLDMSGPSLCMLVRLMVAQVQECVFERLTLTTADTRFTSQLRLAQEAARVR
;
A
#
# COMPACT_ATOMS: atom_id res chain seq x y z
N PRO A 1 10.05 40.90 3.90
CA PRO A 1 8.66 40.61 3.49
C PRO A 1 7.72 40.64 4.71
N SER A 2 6.97 41.73 4.86
CA SER A 2 5.95 41.89 5.89
C SER A 2 4.77 40.95 5.59
N PHE A 3 4.47 40.01 6.50
CA PHE A 3 3.28 39.18 6.41
C PHE A 3 2.04 40.06 6.61
N GLN A 4 1.31 40.29 5.52
CA GLN A 4 0.03 40.96 5.53
C GLN A 4 -0.99 40.00 6.16
N GLY A 5 -1.54 40.34 7.33
CA GLY A 5 -2.54 39.52 8.00
C GLY A 5 -3.81 39.42 7.18
N CYS A 6 -4.42 38.23 7.15
CA CYS A 6 -5.71 37.99 6.50
C CYS A 6 -6.83 38.79 7.20
N ASP A 7 -7.73 39.37 6.40
CA ASP A 7 -8.87 40.18 6.85
C ASP A 7 -9.81 39.37 7.78
N PRO A 8 -10.03 39.79 9.04
CA PRO A 8 -10.86 39.08 10.02
C PRO A 8 -12.35 39.00 9.63
N LEU A 9 -12.78 39.72 8.58
CA LEU A 9 -14.15 39.66 8.06
C LEU A 9 -14.33 38.59 6.96
N THR A 10 -13.26 37.96 6.49
CA THR A 10 -13.36 36.85 5.53
C THR A 10 -13.72 35.56 6.26
N LEU A 11 -15.01 35.18 6.21
CA LEU A 11 -15.47 33.89 6.74
C LEU A 11 -14.76 32.74 6.02
N THR A 12 -13.95 31.99 6.76
CA THR A 12 -13.33 30.75 6.30
C THR A 12 -14.40 29.76 5.78
N GLN A 13 -14.04 28.88 4.85
CA GLN A 13 -14.97 27.84 4.37
C GLN A 13 -15.55 27.01 5.54
N ARG A 14 -14.75 26.77 6.58
CA ARG A 14 -15.17 26.09 7.82
C ARG A 14 -16.27 26.86 8.57
N SER A 15 -16.13 28.17 8.77
CA SER A 15 -17.16 28.94 9.49
C SER A 15 -18.47 29.02 8.70
N LYS A 16 -18.40 29.08 7.36
CA LYS A 16 -19.59 28.99 6.49
C LYS A 16 -20.33 27.66 6.64
N LEU A 17 -19.60 26.53 6.66
CA LEU A 17 -20.18 25.20 6.85
C LEU A 17 -20.81 25.04 8.25
N GLN A 18 -20.15 25.55 9.29
CA GLN A 18 -20.69 25.51 10.66
C GLN A 18 -21.96 26.34 10.82
N HIS A 19 -22.04 27.54 10.22
CA HIS A 19 -23.28 28.32 10.21
C HIS A 19 -24.41 27.61 9.46
N ARG A 20 -24.10 26.94 8.35
CA ARG A 20 -25.09 26.14 7.61
C ARG A 20 -25.58 24.94 8.43
N ARG A 21 -24.69 24.20 9.10
CA ARG A 21 -25.04 23.12 10.06
C ARG A 21 -26.00 23.60 11.15
N ALA A 22 -25.67 24.73 11.78
CA ALA A 22 -26.48 25.30 12.85
C ALA A 22 -27.88 25.67 12.35
N ARG A 23 -27.99 26.22 11.14
CA ARG A 23 -29.27 26.55 10.50
C ARG A 23 -30.11 25.30 10.19
N ILE A 24 -29.50 24.25 9.65
CA ILE A 24 -30.18 22.98 9.37
C ILE A 24 -30.69 22.35 10.67
N ASN A 25 -29.88 22.32 11.73
CA ASN A 25 -30.29 21.83 13.04
C ASN A 25 -31.48 22.62 13.63
N GLN A 26 -31.50 23.94 13.46
CA GLN A 26 -32.65 24.76 13.86
C GLN A 26 -33.92 24.41 13.07
N GLN A 27 -33.80 24.14 11.77
CA GLN A 27 -34.91 23.74 10.90
C GLN A 27 -35.43 22.35 11.28
N ILE A 28 -34.55 21.36 11.47
CA ILE A 28 -34.94 20.01 11.94
C ILE A 28 -35.71 20.10 13.26
N ASN A 29 -35.21 20.88 14.23
CA ASN A 29 -35.90 21.09 15.51
C ASN A 29 -37.25 21.80 15.36
N LYS A 30 -37.42 22.64 14.34
CA LYS A 30 -38.72 23.26 14.03
C LYS A 30 -39.68 22.22 13.42
N GLU A 31 -39.23 21.48 12.41
CA GLU A 31 -40.03 20.45 11.75
C GLU A 31 -40.42 19.31 12.71
N MET A 32 -39.52 18.87 13.60
CA MET A 32 -39.84 17.87 14.62
C MET A 32 -40.94 18.36 15.57
N ARG A 33 -40.94 19.65 15.95
CA ARG A 33 -42.01 20.25 16.76
C ARG A 33 -43.33 20.32 16.00
N MET A 34 -43.29 20.69 14.71
CA MET A 34 -44.50 20.72 13.87
C MET A 34 -45.08 19.32 13.67
N ARG A 35 -44.23 18.31 13.46
CA ARG A 35 -44.61 16.90 13.38
C ARG A 35 -45.31 16.45 14.67
N ALA A 36 -44.71 16.70 15.82
CA ALA A 36 -45.31 16.35 17.11
C ALA A 36 -46.67 17.04 17.31
N GLY A 37 -46.80 18.31 16.92
CA GLY A 37 -48.07 19.04 16.94
C GLY A 37 -49.13 18.42 16.02
N ALA A 38 -48.76 18.07 14.79
CA ALA A 38 -49.63 17.42 13.82
C ALA A 38 -50.06 16.02 14.27
N GLU A 39 -49.15 15.20 14.82
CA GLU A 39 -49.47 13.87 15.35
C GLU A 39 -50.44 13.95 16.54
N ASN A 40 -50.27 14.92 17.44
CA ASN A 40 -51.19 15.15 18.55
C ASN A 40 -52.58 15.58 18.06
N LEU A 41 -52.65 16.49 17.08
CA LEU A 41 -53.91 16.93 16.49
C LEU A 41 -54.61 15.78 15.74
N PHE A 42 -53.85 14.95 15.04
CA PHE A 42 -54.36 13.76 14.36
C PHE A 42 -54.98 12.75 15.33
N ARG A 43 -54.38 12.57 16.51
CA ARG A 43 -54.89 11.71 17.58
C ARG A 43 -56.11 12.31 18.27
N ALA A 44 -56.15 13.62 18.48
CA ALA A 44 -57.23 14.30 19.20
C ALA A 44 -58.49 14.52 18.34
N THR A 45 -58.37 14.52 17.01
CA THR A 45 -59.47 14.87 16.11
C THR A 45 -60.30 13.67 15.66
N THR A 46 -61.62 13.74 15.85
CA THR A 46 -62.59 12.73 15.38
C THR A 46 -63.21 13.06 14.00
N ASN A 47 -63.00 14.28 13.50
CA ASN A 47 -63.51 14.73 12.20
C ASN A 47 -62.67 14.18 11.04
N SER A 48 -63.30 13.39 10.16
CA SER A 48 -62.64 12.71 9.03
C SER A 48 -61.93 13.67 8.04
N ARG A 49 -62.52 14.84 7.76
CA ARG A 49 -61.96 15.82 6.81
C ARG A 49 -60.71 16.51 7.35
N VAL A 50 -60.74 16.86 8.64
CA VAL A 50 -59.57 17.43 9.34
C VAL A 50 -58.48 16.36 9.46
N LYS A 51 -58.85 15.11 9.75
CA LYS A 51 -57.92 13.98 9.84
C LYS A 51 -57.18 13.72 8.52
N GLN A 52 -57.86 13.78 7.38
CA GLN A 52 -57.22 13.69 6.05
C GLN A 52 -56.26 14.85 5.78
N THR A 53 -56.64 16.07 6.16
CA THR A 53 -55.79 17.26 5.98
C THR A 53 -54.51 17.14 6.83
N VAL A 54 -54.65 16.75 8.10
CA VAL A 54 -53.50 16.54 9.00
C VAL A 54 -52.61 15.38 8.53
N ALA A 55 -53.18 14.33 7.92
CA ALA A 55 -52.37 13.25 7.34
C ALA A 55 -51.49 13.73 6.18
N LEU A 56 -52.02 14.59 5.31
CA LEU A 56 -51.26 15.19 4.21
C LEU A 56 -50.15 16.10 4.75
N GLU A 57 -50.46 16.97 5.71
CA GLU A 57 -49.46 17.82 6.37
C GLU A 57 -48.37 17.00 7.07
N LEU A 58 -48.74 15.90 7.73
CA LEU A 58 -47.79 15.00 8.37
C LEU A 58 -46.86 14.35 7.34
N SER A 59 -47.39 13.96 6.16
CA SER A 59 -46.57 13.43 5.08
C SER A 59 -45.58 14.47 4.55
N PHE A 60 -46.01 15.73 4.41
CA PHE A 60 -45.16 16.84 3.97
C PHE A 60 -44.04 17.14 4.97
N VAL A 61 -44.38 17.25 6.27
CA VAL A 61 -43.39 17.46 7.34
C VAL A 61 -42.40 16.30 7.42
N ASN A 62 -42.85 15.06 7.20
CA ASN A 62 -41.95 13.91 7.18
C ASN A 62 -40.99 13.94 5.99
N SER A 63 -41.45 14.31 4.79
CA SER A 63 -40.58 14.50 3.62
C SER A 63 -39.56 15.62 3.85
N ASN A 64 -39.97 16.75 4.43
CA ASN A 64 -39.06 17.85 4.76
C ASN A 64 -38.01 17.45 5.80
N LEU A 65 -38.41 16.71 6.84
CA LEU A 65 -37.48 16.17 7.83
C LEU A 65 -36.45 15.22 7.21
N GLN A 66 -36.88 14.39 6.26
CA GLN A 66 -35.97 13.50 5.55
C GLN A 66 -34.93 14.28 4.74
N LEU A 67 -35.37 15.24 3.92
CA LEU A 67 -34.47 16.09 3.13
C LEU A 67 -33.48 16.86 4.01
N LEU A 68 -33.94 17.44 5.12
CA LEU A 68 -33.07 18.17 6.04
C LEU A 68 -32.05 17.26 6.75
N LYS A 69 -32.41 15.99 7.02
CA LYS A 69 -31.50 15.00 7.59
C LYS A 69 -30.45 14.56 6.56
N GLU A 70 -30.86 14.32 5.32
CA GLU A 70 -29.94 14.00 4.22
C GLU A 70 -28.96 15.16 3.98
N GLU A 71 -29.43 16.41 3.97
CA GLU A 71 -28.56 17.60 3.85
C GLU A 71 -27.62 17.74 5.06
N LEU A 72 -28.09 17.41 6.27
CA LEU A 72 -27.24 17.41 7.46
C LEU A 72 -26.17 16.30 7.41
N GLU A 73 -26.52 15.12 6.91
CA GLU A 73 -25.60 14.00 6.72
C GLU A 73 -24.53 14.32 5.67
N GLU A 74 -24.92 14.89 4.53
CA GLU A 74 -23.99 15.37 3.51
C GLU A 74 -23.05 16.45 4.07
N LEU A 75 -23.60 17.39 4.86
CA LEU A 75 -22.81 18.45 5.46
C LEU A 75 -21.90 17.94 6.58
N ASN A 76 -22.33 16.96 7.37
CA ASN A 76 -21.49 16.28 8.35
C ASN A 76 -20.37 15.49 7.65
N SER A 77 -20.65 14.78 6.55
CA SER A 77 -19.64 14.10 5.72
C SER A 77 -18.58 15.09 5.19
N ASN A 78 -19.02 16.24 4.68
CA ASN A 78 -18.13 17.30 4.23
C ASN A 78 -17.33 17.97 5.36
N MET A 79 -17.87 17.95 6.58
CA MET A 79 -17.24 18.51 7.77
C MET A 79 -16.40 17.48 8.56
N GLU A 80 -16.59 16.18 8.34
CA GLU A 80 -15.84 15.06 8.93
C GLU A 80 -14.35 15.13 8.53
N VAL A 81 -14.07 15.68 7.34
CA VAL A 81 -12.72 16.08 6.89
C VAL A 81 -12.05 17.09 7.86
N TYR A 82 -12.84 17.81 8.66
CA TYR A 82 -12.40 18.85 9.60
C TYR A 82 -12.78 18.59 11.07
N GLN A 83 -13.50 17.50 11.35
CA GLN A 83 -13.97 17.12 12.68
C GLN A 83 -13.33 15.80 13.09
N THR A 84 -12.10 15.90 13.59
CA THR A 84 -11.54 14.88 14.46
C THR A 84 -12.05 15.20 15.88
N ASP A 85 -13.19 14.62 16.27
CA ASP A 85 -13.69 14.73 17.64
C ASP A 85 -12.74 13.98 18.60
N SER A 86 -12.51 14.59 19.76
CA SER A 86 -11.35 14.45 20.63
C SER A 86 -11.33 13.21 21.53
N GLU A 87 -10.23 12.44 21.49
CA GLU A 87 -9.42 11.94 22.62
C GLU A 87 -8.26 11.12 22.03
N THR A 88 -7.05 11.68 22.02
CA THR A 88 -5.87 11.27 21.21
C THR A 88 -6.03 11.54 19.71
N ILE A 89 -5.21 12.46 19.17
CA ILE A 89 -5.03 12.61 17.72
C ILE A 89 -4.29 11.35 17.29
N ASN A 90 -5.03 10.29 16.94
CA ASN A 90 -4.41 9.08 16.45
C ASN A 90 -4.17 9.27 14.96
N VAL A 91 -2.94 9.62 14.58
CA VAL A 91 -2.59 9.90 13.18
C VAL A 91 -2.80 8.60 12.39
N PRO A 92 -3.56 8.64 11.28
CA PRO A 92 -3.77 7.44 10.48
C PRO A 92 -2.42 6.95 9.92
N MET A 93 -2.10 5.69 10.18
CA MET A 93 -0.91 5.05 9.63
C MET A 93 -1.18 4.63 8.18
N ILE A 94 -0.16 4.73 7.34
CA ILE A 94 -0.20 4.48 5.91
C ILE A 94 0.35 3.06 5.65
N PRO A 95 -0.52 2.08 5.35
CA PRO A 95 -0.10 0.78 4.86
C PRO A 95 0.24 0.87 3.36
N LEU A 96 1.23 0.08 2.94
CA LEU A 96 1.62 -0.05 1.53
C LEU A 96 0.95 -1.26 0.88
N GLY A 97 0.64 -1.13 -0.40
CA GLY A 97 0.15 -2.24 -1.23
C GLY A 97 1.26 -3.27 -1.50
N LEU A 98 0.86 -4.53 -1.67
CA LEU A 98 1.78 -5.56 -2.14
C LEU A 98 1.96 -5.42 -3.65
N LYS A 99 3.16 -5.71 -4.15
CA LYS A 99 3.40 -5.94 -5.58
C LYS A 99 2.71 -7.24 -5.99
N GLU A 100 2.10 -7.22 -7.15
CA GLU A 100 1.46 -8.39 -7.77
C GLU A 100 2.41 -9.06 -8.77
N THR A 101 2.22 -10.36 -9.02
CA THR A 101 3.00 -11.13 -9.99
C THR A 101 2.14 -12.13 -10.76
N LYS A 102 2.60 -12.51 -11.95
CA LYS A 102 2.00 -13.56 -12.79
C LYS A 102 2.51 -14.94 -12.38
N GLU A 103 1.83 -15.97 -12.86
CA GLU A 103 2.31 -17.34 -12.78
C GLU A 103 3.62 -17.49 -13.54
N VAL A 104 4.49 -18.35 -12.99
CA VAL A 104 5.81 -18.65 -13.55
C VAL A 104 5.94 -20.16 -13.53
N ASP A 105 6.27 -20.72 -14.68
CA ASP A 105 6.56 -22.13 -14.84
C ASP A 105 8.07 -22.32 -14.95
N PHE A 106 8.66 -23.04 -13.99
CA PHE A 106 10.10 -23.33 -13.97
C PHE A 106 10.47 -24.57 -14.81
N THR A 107 9.48 -25.31 -15.32
CA THR A 107 9.67 -26.54 -16.11
C THR A 107 9.77 -26.28 -17.61
N LEU A 108 9.30 -25.14 -18.10
CA LEU A 108 9.25 -24.86 -19.54
C LEU A 108 10.56 -24.23 -20.07
N PRO A 109 11.15 -24.78 -21.15
CA PRO A 109 12.11 -24.05 -21.98
C PRO A 109 11.38 -22.95 -22.74
N ILE A 110 11.83 -21.69 -22.61
CA ILE A 110 11.18 -20.59 -23.35
C ILE A 110 11.58 -20.65 -24.83
N GLN A 111 10.57 -20.80 -25.69
CA GLN A 111 10.69 -20.51 -27.13
C GLN A 111 10.93 -19.02 -27.35
N VAL A 112 12.01 -18.68 -28.07
CA VAL A 112 12.53 -17.32 -28.33
C VAL A 112 11.56 -16.39 -29.09
N ASN A 113 10.35 -16.82 -29.44
CA ASN A 113 9.51 -16.16 -30.43
C ASN A 113 8.48 -15.11 -29.94
N GLN A 114 8.52 -14.62 -28.69
CA GLN A 114 7.54 -13.61 -28.22
C GLN A 114 8.06 -12.21 -27.83
N LEU A 115 9.29 -11.84 -28.15
CA LEU A 115 9.83 -10.49 -27.87
C LEU A 115 10.22 -9.66 -29.09
N ILE A 116 9.65 -9.95 -30.27
CA ILE A 116 9.68 -9.03 -31.41
C ILE A 116 8.35 -8.30 -31.49
N ARG A 117 8.17 -7.25 -30.68
CA ARG A 117 7.32 -6.06 -30.95
C ARG A 117 7.20 -5.21 -29.68
N THR A 118 8.16 -4.32 -29.45
CA THR A 118 7.95 -2.94 -28.96
C THR A 118 9.29 -2.25 -28.75
N ARG A 119 9.94 -1.82 -29.83
CA ARG A 119 10.72 -0.57 -29.82
C ARG A 119 10.43 0.15 -31.13
N PRO A 120 10.04 1.44 -31.12
CA PRO A 120 10.09 2.24 -32.33
C PRO A 120 11.57 2.53 -32.65
N PRO A 121 11.94 2.72 -33.93
CA PRO A 121 13.32 3.03 -34.27
C PRO A 121 13.61 4.48 -33.86
N PRO A 122 14.76 4.79 -33.24
CA PRO A 122 15.26 6.15 -33.25
C PRO A 122 15.90 6.46 -34.60
N ALA A 123 15.56 7.63 -35.13
CA ALA A 123 16.21 8.23 -36.29
C ALA A 123 17.65 8.65 -35.96
N ASP A 124 18.53 8.48 -36.94
CA ASP A 124 19.84 9.09 -37.13
C ASP A 124 20.84 9.09 -35.96
N LEU A 125 21.92 8.32 -36.10
CA LEU A 125 23.30 8.86 -36.21
C LEU A 125 24.31 7.73 -36.44
N SER A 126 25.26 8.05 -37.32
CA SER A 126 26.27 7.21 -37.96
C SER A 126 27.43 6.78 -37.05
N VAL A 127 27.81 5.50 -37.20
CA VAL A 127 29.19 4.98 -37.33
C VAL A 127 30.07 4.75 -36.08
N HIS A 128 30.57 3.50 -36.01
CA HIS A 128 31.69 2.91 -35.24
C HIS A 128 31.45 2.41 -33.79
N GLN A 129 30.97 1.17 -33.64
CA GLN A 129 31.73 -0.03 -33.23
C GLN A 129 30.76 -1.12 -32.77
N GLU A 130 30.54 -2.13 -33.62
CA GLU A 130 29.90 -3.39 -33.20
C GLU A 130 30.88 -4.21 -32.32
N PRO A 131 30.46 -4.81 -31.20
CA PRO A 131 31.28 -5.79 -30.50
C PRO A 131 31.35 -7.07 -31.34
N ARG A 132 32.56 -7.49 -31.68
CA ARG A 132 32.85 -8.71 -32.47
C ARG A 132 32.48 -9.97 -31.68
N PRO A 133 31.93 -11.01 -32.34
CA PRO A 133 31.83 -12.34 -31.73
C PRO A 133 33.22 -13.00 -31.67
N CYS A 134 33.52 -13.63 -30.52
CA CYS A 134 34.72 -14.45 -30.34
C CYS A 134 34.58 -15.76 -31.12
N THR A 135 35.51 -16.03 -32.05
CA THR A 135 35.53 -17.25 -32.87
C THR A 135 36.34 -18.35 -32.20
N GLY A 136 35.69 -19.46 -31.82
CA GLY A 136 36.33 -20.74 -31.50
C GLY A 136 36.42 -21.66 -32.73
N PRO A 137 37.29 -22.70 -32.70
CA PRO A 137 37.56 -23.54 -33.87
C PRO A 137 36.56 -24.71 -33.93
N LEU A 138 35.31 -24.41 -34.24
CA LEU A 138 34.25 -25.31 -34.75
C LEU A 138 32.99 -24.42 -34.78
N GLY A 139 32.48 -24.17 -35.99
CA GLY A 139 31.54 -23.09 -36.30
C GLY A 139 30.11 -23.28 -35.80
N ASP A 140 29.92 -23.58 -34.52
CA ASP A 140 28.62 -23.52 -33.88
C ASP A 140 28.49 -22.18 -33.17
N LEU A 141 27.55 -21.34 -33.64
CA LEU A 141 27.05 -20.21 -32.86
C LEU A 141 26.56 -20.78 -31.52
N VAL A 142 27.28 -20.50 -30.44
CA VAL A 142 26.76 -20.70 -29.09
C VAL A 142 25.65 -19.67 -28.91
N TRP A 143 24.45 -20.04 -29.33
CA TRP A 143 23.23 -19.43 -28.84
C TRP A 143 23.32 -19.49 -27.32
N CYS A 144 23.14 -18.36 -26.64
CA CYS A 144 22.87 -18.34 -25.21
C CYS A 144 21.47 -18.95 -25.04
N VAL A 145 21.38 -20.27 -25.14
CA VAL A 145 20.13 -21.03 -25.03
C VAL A 145 19.60 -20.76 -23.63
N CYS A 146 18.35 -20.35 -23.55
CA CYS A 146 17.68 -20.14 -22.28
C CYS A 146 17.29 -21.51 -21.74
N VAL A 147 17.98 -21.94 -20.69
CA VAL A 147 17.95 -23.30 -20.18
C VAL A 147 16.89 -23.40 -19.05
N PRO A 148 15.90 -24.33 -19.12
CA PRO A 148 15.04 -24.70 -18.00
C PRO A 148 15.83 -24.99 -16.72
N LEU A 149 15.20 -24.88 -15.54
CA LEU A 149 15.89 -25.25 -14.29
C LEU A 149 16.40 -26.69 -14.33
N GLN A 150 15.66 -27.59 -14.98
CA GLN A 150 16.03 -28.98 -15.23
C GLN A 150 17.30 -29.11 -16.07
N ASP A 151 17.40 -28.36 -17.16
CA ASP A 151 18.58 -28.41 -18.02
C ASP A 151 19.80 -27.72 -17.34
N VAL A 152 19.58 -26.72 -16.46
CA VAL A 152 20.65 -26.15 -15.59
C VAL A 152 21.13 -27.19 -14.58
N LEU A 153 20.23 -28.00 -14.02
CA LEU A 153 20.59 -29.11 -13.13
C LEU A 153 21.42 -30.17 -13.88
N CYS A 154 21.00 -30.55 -15.09
CA CYS A 154 21.74 -31.46 -15.96
C CYS A 154 23.13 -30.91 -16.31
N GLU A 155 23.24 -29.65 -16.71
CA GLU A 155 24.51 -29.03 -17.10
C GLU A 155 25.46 -28.87 -15.90
N HIS A 156 24.94 -28.47 -14.74
CA HIS A 156 25.75 -28.17 -13.56
C HIS A 156 26.19 -29.44 -12.80
N TYR A 157 25.38 -30.50 -12.79
CA TYR A 157 25.67 -31.73 -12.04
C TYR A 157 26.01 -32.94 -12.93
N GLY A 158 25.72 -32.90 -14.23
CA GLY A 158 25.91 -34.05 -15.13
C GLY A 158 24.96 -35.22 -14.84
N GLU A 159 23.86 -34.96 -14.14
CA GLU A 159 22.86 -35.94 -13.70
C GLU A 159 21.53 -35.74 -14.46
N ASP A 160 20.69 -36.78 -14.49
CA ASP A 160 19.34 -36.69 -15.07
C ASP A 160 18.43 -35.79 -14.21
N SER A 161 17.85 -34.76 -14.83
CA SER A 161 16.98 -33.78 -14.17
C SER A 161 15.65 -34.37 -13.69
N SER A 162 15.28 -35.57 -14.14
CA SER A 162 14.02 -36.22 -13.79
C SER A 162 13.86 -36.48 -12.28
N GLY A 163 14.98 -36.62 -11.56
CA GLY A 163 15.02 -36.81 -10.11
C GLY A 163 14.64 -35.58 -9.29
N TYR A 164 14.60 -34.40 -9.89
CA TYR A 164 14.32 -33.12 -9.20
C TYR A 164 12.89 -32.60 -9.46
N ASN A 165 12.05 -33.37 -10.14
CA ASN A 165 10.71 -32.93 -10.53
C ASN A 165 9.82 -32.59 -9.33
N GLN A 166 9.96 -33.34 -8.22
CA GLN A 166 9.19 -33.11 -7.01
C GLN A 166 9.58 -31.78 -6.36
N GLU A 167 10.87 -31.51 -6.24
CA GLU A 167 11.42 -30.29 -5.63
C GLU A 167 11.07 -29.04 -6.46
N ILE A 168 11.08 -29.17 -7.79
CA ILE A 168 10.65 -28.10 -8.70
C ILE A 168 9.16 -27.82 -8.52
N GLN A 169 8.34 -28.86 -8.38
CA GLN A 169 6.91 -28.73 -8.12
C GLN A 169 6.64 -28.06 -6.77
N GLU A 170 7.34 -28.46 -5.71
CA GLU A 170 7.24 -27.85 -4.38
C GLU A 170 7.63 -26.36 -4.41
N LEU A 171 8.69 -25.99 -5.14
CA LEU A 171 9.07 -24.60 -5.36
C LEU A 171 7.99 -23.80 -6.12
N MET A 172 7.38 -24.40 -7.14
CA MET A 172 6.29 -23.79 -7.91
C MET A 172 5.04 -23.57 -7.06
N GLU A 173 4.68 -24.54 -6.22
CA GLU A 173 3.55 -24.45 -5.29
C GLU A 173 3.80 -23.37 -4.24
N LEU A 174 5.00 -23.32 -3.66
CA LEU A 174 5.40 -22.28 -2.72
C LEU A 174 5.32 -20.89 -3.36
N ARG A 175 5.81 -20.75 -4.60
CA ARG A 175 5.68 -19.50 -5.36
C ARG A 175 4.22 -19.13 -5.60
N GLN A 176 3.36 -20.09 -5.93
CA GLN A 176 1.94 -19.81 -6.15
C GLN A 176 1.26 -19.36 -4.86
N ALA A 177 1.55 -20.02 -3.74
CA ALA A 177 1.00 -19.67 -2.44
C ALA A 177 1.40 -18.25 -2.02
N MET A 178 2.66 -17.85 -2.22
CA MET A 178 3.14 -16.53 -1.79
C MET A 178 2.54 -15.35 -2.56
N ARG A 179 1.80 -15.58 -3.66
CA ARG A 179 1.13 -14.52 -4.45
C ARG A 179 -0.03 -13.90 -3.68
N THR A 180 -0.61 -14.65 -2.77
CA THR A 180 -1.75 -14.22 -1.95
C THR A 180 -1.46 -14.47 -0.47
N PRO A 181 -0.44 -13.81 0.10
CA PRO A 181 -0.07 -14.04 1.50
C PRO A 181 -1.17 -13.47 2.40
N SER A 182 -1.45 -14.17 3.49
CA SER A 182 -2.37 -13.68 4.51
C SER A 182 -1.78 -12.48 5.24
N ARG A 183 -2.63 -11.56 5.71
CA ARG A 183 -2.19 -10.30 6.34
C ARG A 183 -1.81 -10.48 7.81
N ASN A 184 -0.93 -11.44 8.09
CA ASN A 184 -0.51 -11.85 9.44
C ASN A 184 0.88 -12.51 9.41
N GLN A 185 1.29 -13.08 10.55
CA GLN A 185 2.58 -13.73 10.72
C GLN A 185 2.80 -14.93 9.77
N ALA A 186 1.77 -15.74 9.51
CA ALA A 186 1.87 -16.87 8.58
C ALA A 186 2.16 -16.40 7.15
N GLY A 187 1.60 -15.26 6.72
CA GLY A 187 1.93 -14.66 5.44
C GLY A 187 3.37 -14.15 5.34
N LEU A 188 3.94 -13.64 6.44
CA LEU A 188 5.36 -13.27 6.51
C LEU A 188 6.25 -14.50 6.41
N GLU A 189 5.93 -15.56 7.14
CA GLU A 189 6.66 -16.83 7.10
C GLU A 189 6.66 -17.42 5.69
N LEU A 190 5.51 -17.43 5.02
CA LEU A 190 5.38 -17.88 3.63
C LEU A 190 6.27 -17.07 2.66
N LEU A 191 6.28 -15.73 2.78
CA LEU A 191 7.14 -14.88 1.95
C LEU A 191 8.63 -15.10 2.24
N MET A 192 8.99 -15.23 3.53
CA MET A 192 10.38 -15.49 3.95
C MET A 192 10.86 -16.86 3.50
N GLU A 193 10.01 -17.89 3.57
CA GLU A 193 10.31 -19.24 3.09
C GLU A 193 10.64 -19.20 1.60
N TYR A 194 9.79 -18.57 0.78
CA TYR A 194 10.06 -18.41 -0.64
C TYR A 194 11.34 -17.60 -0.91
N TYR A 195 11.54 -16.49 -0.20
CA TYR A 195 12.76 -15.69 -0.31
C TYR A 195 14.02 -16.50 0.00
N ASN A 196 13.98 -17.37 1.01
CA ASN A 196 15.08 -18.26 1.37
C ASN A 196 15.33 -19.33 0.29
N GLN A 197 14.28 -19.89 -0.33
CA GLN A 197 14.47 -20.80 -1.47
C GLN A 197 15.17 -20.09 -2.63
N LEU A 198 14.78 -18.85 -2.95
CA LEU A 198 15.48 -18.05 -3.96
C LEU A 198 16.93 -17.78 -3.57
N TYR A 199 17.23 -17.55 -2.30
CA TYR A 199 18.60 -17.39 -1.82
C TYR A 199 19.44 -18.65 -2.07
N TYR A 200 18.93 -19.84 -1.73
CA TYR A 200 19.65 -21.09 -1.98
C TYR A 200 19.86 -21.38 -3.47
N LEU A 201 18.86 -21.09 -4.31
CA LEU A 201 18.99 -21.19 -5.77
C LEU A 201 20.08 -20.26 -6.31
N ASP A 202 20.13 -19.02 -5.84
CA ASP A 202 21.12 -18.00 -6.21
C ASP A 202 22.55 -18.46 -5.91
N GLN A 203 22.78 -18.94 -4.67
CA GLN A 203 24.09 -19.40 -4.21
C GLN A 203 24.55 -20.69 -4.90
N ARG A 204 23.61 -21.58 -5.25
CA ARG A 204 23.93 -22.90 -5.78
C ARG A 204 24.16 -22.90 -7.29
N PHE A 205 23.37 -22.12 -8.05
CA PHE A 205 23.33 -22.20 -9.51
C PHE A 205 23.86 -20.96 -10.23
N PHE A 206 23.93 -19.81 -9.55
CA PHE A 206 24.27 -18.53 -10.18
C PHE A 206 25.58 -17.83 -9.73
N PRO A 207 26.62 -18.52 -9.19
CA PRO A 207 27.85 -17.84 -8.78
C PRO A 207 28.68 -17.23 -9.94
N LEU A 208 28.38 -17.57 -11.20
CA LEU A 208 29.17 -17.15 -12.39
C LEU A 208 28.37 -16.38 -13.47
N HIS A 209 27.32 -15.65 -13.10
CA HIS A 209 26.48 -14.83 -14.02
C HIS A 209 25.61 -15.62 -15.02
N GLY A 210 25.07 -16.77 -14.62
CA GLY A 210 23.96 -17.38 -15.34
C GLY A 210 22.66 -16.57 -15.16
N SER A 211 21.80 -16.53 -16.18
CA SER A 211 20.40 -16.10 -16.01
C SER A 211 19.51 -17.31 -16.18
N LEU A 212 18.53 -17.49 -15.29
CA LEU A 212 17.46 -18.46 -15.53
C LEU A 212 16.83 -18.19 -16.90
N GLY A 213 16.42 -19.24 -17.60
CA GLY A 213 15.59 -19.14 -18.80
C GLY A 213 14.19 -18.56 -18.54
N VAL A 214 13.92 -18.03 -17.34
CA VAL A 214 12.60 -17.68 -16.81
C VAL A 214 12.42 -16.16 -16.75
N HIS A 215 11.22 -15.68 -17.07
CA HIS A 215 10.86 -14.26 -16.99
C HIS A 215 9.97 -14.00 -15.78
N PHE A 216 10.49 -13.25 -14.82
CA PHE A 216 9.74 -12.78 -13.67
C PHE A 216 8.98 -11.51 -14.04
N HIS A 217 7.67 -11.51 -13.78
CA HIS A 217 6.77 -10.39 -14.07
C HIS A 217 6.21 -9.84 -12.78
N TRP A 218 6.45 -8.56 -12.50
CA TRP A 218 5.91 -7.88 -11.33
C TRP A 218 5.27 -6.55 -11.71
N TYR A 219 4.27 -6.16 -10.96
CA TYR A 219 3.62 -4.86 -11.14
C TYR A 219 4.13 -3.88 -10.09
N ASP A 220 4.41 -2.66 -10.51
CA ASP A 220 4.72 -1.54 -9.64
C ASP A 220 3.57 -1.28 -8.66
N SER A 221 3.86 -1.26 -7.36
CA SER A 221 2.86 -1.11 -6.29
C SER A 221 2.22 0.29 -6.21
N LEU A 222 2.84 1.30 -6.84
CA LEU A 222 2.39 2.69 -6.81
C LEU A 222 1.61 3.07 -8.08
N THR A 223 2.00 2.53 -9.23
CA THR A 223 1.50 2.92 -10.56
C THR A 223 0.82 1.78 -11.31
N GLY A 224 1.01 0.53 -10.90
CA GLY A 224 0.50 -0.66 -11.59
C GLY A 224 1.22 -1.01 -12.89
N VAL A 225 2.29 -0.28 -13.25
CA VAL A 225 3.05 -0.54 -14.48
C VAL A 225 3.78 -1.90 -14.38
N PRO A 226 3.66 -2.78 -15.39
CA PRO A 226 4.36 -4.05 -15.38
C PRO A 226 5.86 -3.89 -15.69
N SER A 227 6.68 -4.62 -14.95
CA SER A 227 8.12 -4.80 -15.18
C SER A 227 8.43 -6.28 -15.34
N CYS A 228 9.31 -6.61 -16.27
CA CYS A 228 9.72 -7.97 -16.57
C CYS A 228 11.26 -8.06 -16.60
N GLN A 229 11.83 -9.00 -15.84
CA GLN A 229 13.27 -9.28 -15.87
C GLN A 229 13.52 -10.78 -15.75
N ARG A 230 14.69 -11.22 -16.20
CA ARG A 230 15.15 -12.61 -16.09
C ARG A 230 16.02 -12.88 -14.87
N THR A 231 16.32 -11.83 -14.09
CA THR A 231 17.26 -11.91 -12.98
C THR A 231 16.56 -12.40 -11.73
N LEU A 232 17.18 -13.36 -11.05
CA LEU A 232 16.71 -13.82 -9.74
C LEU A 232 16.71 -12.70 -8.70
N ALA A 233 17.63 -11.73 -8.84
CA ALA A 233 17.65 -10.51 -8.06
C ALA A 233 16.34 -9.71 -8.18
N PHE A 234 15.68 -9.67 -9.34
CA PHE A 234 14.40 -8.98 -9.48
C PHE A 234 13.27 -9.67 -8.71
N GLU A 235 13.21 -11.01 -8.77
CA GLU A 235 12.26 -11.80 -7.99
C GLU A 235 12.50 -11.60 -6.49
N LYS A 236 13.75 -11.79 -6.02
CA LYS A 236 14.14 -11.59 -4.62
C LYS A 236 13.80 -10.19 -4.11
N GLY A 237 14.14 -9.16 -4.88
CA GLY A 237 13.86 -7.77 -4.52
C GLY A 237 12.36 -7.48 -4.42
N SER A 238 11.55 -8.05 -5.32
CA SER A 238 10.10 -7.88 -5.31
C SER A 238 9.42 -8.62 -4.14
N VAL A 239 9.88 -9.83 -3.81
CA VAL A 239 9.41 -10.56 -2.62
C VAL A 239 9.81 -9.82 -1.34
N LEU A 240 11.04 -9.28 -1.26
CA LEU A 240 11.49 -8.48 -0.13
C LEU A 240 10.68 -7.19 0.04
N PHE A 241 10.32 -6.53 -1.08
CA PHE A 241 9.39 -5.40 -1.04
C PHE A 241 8.05 -5.82 -0.40
N ASN A 242 7.49 -6.97 -0.79
CA ASN A 242 6.25 -7.48 -0.23
C ASN A 242 6.34 -7.84 1.26
N ILE A 243 7.49 -8.34 1.72
CA ILE A 243 7.76 -8.54 3.16
C ILE A 243 7.68 -7.20 3.91
N GLY A 244 8.36 -6.16 3.39
CA GLY A 244 8.29 -4.82 3.95
C GLY A 244 6.87 -4.25 3.94
N ALA A 245 6.16 -4.36 2.82
CA ALA A 245 4.78 -3.90 2.67
C ALA A 245 3.82 -4.64 3.62
N LEU A 246 3.96 -5.96 3.79
CA LEU A 246 3.13 -6.73 4.71
C LEU A 246 3.34 -6.31 6.17
N HIS A 247 4.58 -6.02 6.58
CA HIS A 247 4.84 -5.39 7.87
C HIS A 247 4.11 -4.06 8.04
N THR A 248 4.06 -3.20 7.02
CA THR A 248 3.30 -1.93 7.10
C THR A 248 1.81 -2.15 7.29
N GLN A 249 1.23 -3.18 6.65
CA GLN A 249 -0.18 -3.53 6.79
C GLN A 249 -0.50 -4.08 8.18
N MET A 250 0.40 -4.88 8.74
CA MET A 250 0.27 -5.38 10.12
C MET A 250 0.41 -4.27 11.15
N GLY A 251 1.35 -3.34 10.96
CA GLY A 251 1.55 -2.18 11.84
C GLY A 251 0.36 -1.22 11.83
N ALA A 252 -0.17 -0.89 10.65
CA ALA A 252 -1.31 0.02 10.51
C ALA A 252 -2.61 -0.52 11.13
N ARG A 253 -2.72 -1.85 11.31
CA ARG A 253 -3.89 -2.53 11.90
C ARG A 253 -3.84 -2.68 13.42
N GLN A 254 -2.72 -2.36 14.06
CA GLN A 254 -2.63 -2.48 15.52
C GLN A 254 -3.56 -1.48 16.20
N ASP A 255 -4.19 -1.93 17.29
CA ASP A 255 -4.91 -1.06 18.20
C ASP A 255 -3.91 -0.25 19.03
N ARG A 256 -3.76 1.03 18.70
CA ARG A 256 -2.82 1.93 19.38
C ARG A 256 -3.43 2.67 20.57
N SER A 257 -4.57 2.21 21.09
CA SER A 257 -5.13 2.72 22.36
C SER A 257 -4.31 2.27 23.59
N GLY A 258 -3.54 1.19 23.46
CA GLY A 258 -2.72 0.63 24.53
C GLY A 258 -1.24 0.48 24.14
N ALA A 259 -0.36 0.45 25.15
CA ALA A 259 1.09 0.36 24.96
C ALA A 259 1.51 -0.89 24.14
N GLU A 260 0.85 -2.03 24.34
CA GLU A 260 1.17 -3.27 23.63
C GLU A 260 0.96 -3.15 22.11
N GLY A 261 -0.16 -2.58 21.67
CA GLY A 261 -0.42 -2.40 20.25
C GLY A 261 0.46 -1.34 19.62
N ILE A 262 0.85 -0.31 20.38
CA ILE A 262 1.85 0.66 19.95
C ILE A 262 3.22 0.00 19.77
N ASP A 263 3.67 -0.82 20.71
CA ASP A 263 4.94 -1.53 20.62
C ASP A 263 4.97 -2.47 19.41
N LYS A 264 3.87 -3.19 19.15
CA LYS A 264 3.70 -4.01 17.95
C LYS A 264 3.74 -3.18 16.66
N ALA A 265 3.15 -1.99 16.64
CA ALA A 265 3.19 -1.09 15.48
C ALA A 265 4.61 -0.55 15.23
N VAL A 266 5.31 -0.13 16.28
CA VAL A 266 6.71 0.30 16.21
C VAL A 266 7.58 -0.80 15.61
N ASP A 267 7.51 -2.00 16.17
CA ASP A 267 8.28 -3.16 15.74
C ASP A 267 7.98 -3.51 14.26
N ALA A 268 6.72 -3.48 13.85
CA ALA A 268 6.33 -3.71 12.47
C ALA A 268 6.89 -2.64 11.50
N PHE A 269 6.74 -1.34 11.80
CA PHE A 269 7.27 -0.29 10.93
C PHE A 269 8.80 -0.23 10.91
N GLN A 270 9.47 -0.58 12.01
CA GLN A 270 10.93 -0.74 12.04
C GLN A 270 11.40 -1.87 11.12
N ARG A 271 10.72 -3.03 11.15
CA ARG A 271 11.02 -4.14 10.22
C ARG A 271 10.78 -3.74 8.77
N ALA A 272 9.69 -3.02 8.48
CA ALA A 272 9.43 -2.49 7.14
C ALA A 272 10.53 -1.52 6.68
N ALA A 273 10.95 -0.58 7.54
CA ALA A 273 12.06 0.33 7.26
C ALA A 273 13.35 -0.43 6.94
N GLY A 274 13.67 -1.46 7.73
CA GLY A 274 14.82 -2.33 7.52
C GLY A 274 14.76 -3.06 6.17
N ALA A 275 13.60 -3.61 5.81
CA ALA A 275 13.40 -4.29 4.53
C ALA A 275 13.62 -3.34 3.33
N PHE A 276 13.01 -2.15 3.35
CA PHE A 276 13.17 -1.17 2.27
C PHE A 276 14.60 -0.60 2.21
N HIS A 277 15.24 -0.40 3.37
CA HIS A 277 16.64 0.00 3.43
C HIS A 277 17.54 -1.06 2.82
N TYR A 278 17.38 -2.34 3.21
CA TYR A 278 18.15 -3.44 2.66
C TYR A 278 17.95 -3.57 1.14
N LEU A 279 16.71 -3.44 0.67
CA LEU A 279 16.39 -3.45 -0.77
C LEU A 279 17.15 -2.34 -1.51
N ARG A 280 17.21 -1.14 -0.94
CA ARG A 280 17.92 0.01 -1.54
C ARG A 280 19.43 -0.23 -1.65
N GLU A 281 20.06 -0.79 -0.62
CA GLU A 281 21.51 -0.97 -0.59
C GLU A 281 21.99 -2.15 -1.46
N ASN A 282 21.17 -3.19 -1.61
CA ASN A 282 21.61 -4.45 -2.24
C ASN A 282 21.09 -4.67 -3.67
N PHE A 283 20.14 -3.86 -4.16
CA PHE A 283 19.52 -4.03 -5.48
C PHE A 283 19.66 -2.76 -6.34
N SER A 284 20.86 -2.52 -6.86
CA SER A 284 21.29 -1.24 -7.46
C SER A 284 20.67 -0.90 -8.83
N ASN A 285 19.99 -1.84 -9.48
CA ASN A 285 19.42 -1.69 -10.82
C ASN A 285 17.89 -1.81 -10.77
N ALA A 286 17.24 -0.79 -10.23
CA ALA A 286 15.80 -0.77 -10.02
C ALA A 286 15.01 -0.92 -11.35
N PRO A 287 14.24 -1.99 -11.52
CA PRO A 287 13.48 -2.26 -12.75
C PRO A 287 12.06 -1.66 -12.73
N SER A 288 11.64 -1.06 -11.61
CA SER A 288 10.35 -0.39 -11.42
C SER A 288 10.51 0.87 -10.55
N LEU A 289 9.54 1.79 -10.63
CA LEU A 289 9.61 3.09 -9.96
C LEU A 289 9.58 2.94 -8.44
N ASP A 290 8.73 2.05 -7.92
CA ASP A 290 8.59 1.75 -6.50
C ASP A 290 9.86 1.16 -5.85
N MET A 291 10.74 0.57 -6.65
CA MET A 291 12.05 0.05 -6.21
C MET A 291 13.21 1.00 -6.54
N SER A 292 12.95 2.18 -7.10
CA SER A 292 14.00 3.17 -7.35
C SER A 292 14.61 3.69 -6.04
N GLY A 293 15.88 4.07 -6.06
CA GLY A 293 16.57 4.64 -4.90
C GLY A 293 15.81 5.79 -4.21
N PRO A 294 15.29 6.79 -4.96
CA PRO A 294 14.46 7.84 -4.38
C PRO A 294 13.16 7.34 -3.73
N SER A 295 12.44 6.41 -4.39
CA SER A 295 11.21 5.84 -3.83
C SER A 295 11.49 5.05 -2.56
N LEU A 296 12.49 4.17 -2.56
CA LEU A 296 12.85 3.40 -1.36
C LEU A 296 13.36 4.31 -0.22
N CYS A 297 14.08 5.38 -0.54
CA CYS A 297 14.48 6.39 0.45
C CYS A 297 13.25 7.07 1.08
N MET A 298 12.26 7.42 0.25
CA MET A 298 10.99 7.98 0.73
C MET A 298 10.23 6.97 1.61
N LEU A 299 10.12 5.71 1.19
CA LEU A 299 9.46 4.65 1.96
C LEU A 299 10.15 4.42 3.32
N VAL A 300 11.48 4.38 3.37
CA VAL A 300 12.22 4.29 4.63
C VAL A 300 11.91 5.47 5.55
N ARG A 301 11.92 6.70 5.03
CA ARG A 301 11.58 7.90 5.82
C ARG A 301 10.13 7.88 6.31
N LEU A 302 9.20 7.42 5.48
CA LEU A 302 7.80 7.24 5.86
C LEU A 302 7.68 6.24 7.02
N MET A 303 8.35 5.09 6.93
CA MET A 303 8.32 4.10 8.02
C MET A 303 8.91 4.67 9.32
N VAL A 304 10.03 5.38 9.24
CA VAL A 304 10.63 6.05 10.40
C VAL A 304 9.69 7.11 10.99
N ALA A 305 9.02 7.91 10.15
CA ALA A 305 8.04 8.89 10.62
C ALA A 305 6.87 8.23 11.38
N GLN A 306 6.35 7.10 10.87
CA GLN A 306 5.30 6.34 11.55
C GLN A 306 5.77 5.73 12.87
N VAL A 307 7.03 5.26 12.93
CA VAL A 307 7.65 4.83 14.21
C VAL A 307 7.70 5.98 15.21
N GLN A 308 8.10 7.18 14.79
CA GLN A 308 8.15 8.34 15.68
C GLN A 308 6.77 8.73 16.21
N GLU A 309 5.76 8.66 15.36
CA GLU A 309 4.36 8.90 15.74
C GLU A 309 3.90 7.88 16.80
N CYS A 310 4.13 6.59 16.58
CA CYS A 310 3.84 5.56 17.57
C CYS A 310 4.59 5.78 18.89
N VAL A 311 5.87 6.17 18.85
CA VAL A 311 6.64 6.49 20.07
C VAL A 311 6.04 7.69 20.80
N PHE A 312 5.59 8.71 20.07
CA PHE A 312 4.92 9.87 20.64
C PHE A 312 3.59 9.50 21.30
N GLU A 313 2.77 8.67 20.65
CA GLU A 313 1.54 8.10 21.23
C GLU A 313 1.84 7.35 22.53
N ARG A 314 2.86 6.47 22.54
CA ARG A 314 3.27 5.70 23.73
C ARG A 314 3.64 6.59 24.90
N LEU A 315 4.42 7.64 24.63
CA LEU A 315 4.81 8.59 25.65
C LEU A 315 3.60 9.35 26.18
N THR A 316 2.68 9.75 25.31
CA THR A 316 1.44 10.44 25.71
C THR A 316 0.57 9.56 26.63
N LEU A 317 0.49 8.25 26.37
CA LEU A 317 -0.21 7.30 27.26
C LEU A 317 0.47 7.14 28.63
N THR A 318 1.81 7.16 28.68
CA THR A 318 2.57 7.00 29.95
C THR A 318 2.73 8.30 30.75
N THR A 319 2.64 9.48 30.11
CA THR A 319 2.99 10.78 30.71
C THR A 319 1.79 11.62 31.13
N ALA A 320 0.68 11.00 31.55
CA ALA A 320 -0.42 11.73 32.19
C ALA A 320 0.00 12.61 33.39
N ASP A 321 1.25 12.48 33.90
CA ASP A 321 1.77 13.25 35.03
C ASP A 321 3.17 13.92 34.87
N THR A 322 3.77 14.03 33.66
CA THR A 322 5.12 14.68 33.54
C THR A 322 5.34 15.61 32.34
N ARG A 323 5.30 16.92 32.65
CA ARG A 323 5.95 18.11 32.05
C ARG A 323 6.09 18.18 30.51
N PHE A 324 5.19 18.97 29.92
CA PHE A 324 5.22 19.73 28.64
C PHE A 324 6.55 19.82 27.86
N THR A 325 7.69 20.01 28.52
CA THR A 325 9.03 20.09 27.90
C THR A 325 9.48 18.82 27.20
N SER A 326 9.12 17.64 27.71
CA SER A 326 9.46 16.34 27.09
C SER A 326 8.67 16.13 25.80
N GLN A 327 7.39 16.48 25.85
CA GLN A 327 6.46 16.42 24.72
C GLN A 327 6.86 17.40 23.60
N LEU A 328 7.31 18.61 23.96
CA LEU A 328 7.76 19.62 23.01
C LEU A 328 9.02 19.18 22.24
N ARG A 329 10.00 18.55 22.90
CA ARG A 329 11.25 18.12 22.27
C ARG A 329 11.02 16.99 21.26
N LEU A 330 10.13 16.05 21.55
CA LEU A 330 9.77 14.97 20.63
C LEU A 330 8.90 15.44 19.47
N ALA A 331 7.93 16.34 19.72
CA ALA A 331 7.17 16.95 18.64
C ALA A 331 8.09 17.71 17.66
N GLN A 332 9.16 18.35 18.18
CA GLN A 332 10.19 18.98 17.36
C GLN A 332 11.05 17.97 16.58
N GLU A 333 11.37 16.80 17.13
CA GLU A 333 12.07 15.75 16.39
C GLU A 333 11.19 15.10 15.32
N ALA A 334 9.95 14.76 15.63
CA ALA A 334 8.97 14.25 14.66
C ALA A 334 8.75 15.25 13.51
N ALA A 335 8.71 16.55 13.79
CA ALA A 335 8.61 17.60 12.78
C ALA A 335 9.87 17.76 11.91
N ARG A 336 11.05 17.37 12.42
CA ARG A 336 12.34 17.46 11.69
C ARG A 336 12.59 16.32 10.71
N VAL A 337 11.81 15.23 10.78
CA VAL A 337 11.92 14.09 9.85
C VAL A 337 11.09 14.29 8.56
N ARG A 338 10.37 15.41 8.41
CA ARG A 338 9.62 15.74 7.19
C ARG A 338 10.51 16.05 5.98
#